data_AF-A0A0G3H4H5-F1
#
_entry.id   AF-A0A0G3H4H5-F1
#
_cell.length_a   1.000
_cell.length_b   1.000
_cell.length_c   1.000
_cell.angle_alpha   90.00
_cell.angle_beta   90.00
_cell.angle_gamma   90.00
#
_symmetry.space_group_name_H-M   'P 1'
#
loop_
_entity.id
_entity.type
_entity.pdbx_description
1 polymer ?
#
loop_
_entity_poly.entity_id
_entity_poly.type
_entity_poly.pdbx_seq_one_letter_code
_entity_poly.pdbx_strand_id
1 'polypeptide(L)'
;MRRLILATLVLILTALMATPAHATQPITDPVTGKQLVFHNHVDTAHIMWDEPANTFDIGVVIGSTVHPAEPYAMRLGPDADRTGREVSRIRLPENGMLNFLGSPGDVLWNAPARYSAGWPPLWAGLGTSSDIPQHINPRSIELNLVEVEGPDRVVIWIGDANGASPVMDSASTTERSIRMPPGAHTHINWTFFQPGRYNLTWQATAVTNDGQPVTGRKVSVPWLVGHDTDLGLPDGTTPANKITIPADTVPTTAPTAPTSTPTVDPSAGSATPPSAEHAICLAPGHIDFATTLDSDGAIRSHIHDTTNPRTPRDIRNYRAVIPVPDSTKFTLPDSPSFNALRVAGPPGTTLWTLPQIQQEDLVWPGFSTENFDYSKVKDGVTTSISSVEGPGRFLAWQSDSIDGARVLLDSGDPVPVITSVERTHMHTAMSFTAPGLYYVDFNNRTTFTNGESDYAYTGAYFAVGDTTISSVCPQLAPTTTTPVTTTPGTTAPEPTPEKPAGSSLGSNLLQYLPSFVFGIVGLATLIYALFGK
;
A
#
# COMPACT_ATOMS: atom_id res chain seq x y z
N MET A 1 -25.47 67.60 41.05
CA MET A 1 -24.04 67.41 41.37
C MET A 1 -23.70 65.93 41.15
N ARG A 2 -22.90 65.58 40.13
CA ARG A 2 -22.35 64.22 39.95
C ARG A 2 -20.85 64.29 40.26
N ARG A 3 -20.33 63.39 41.10
CA ARG A 3 -18.88 63.26 41.34
C ARG A 3 -18.29 62.34 40.26
N LEU A 4 -17.27 62.82 39.54
CA LEU A 4 -16.42 61.96 38.73
C LEU A 4 -15.45 61.22 39.67
N ILE A 5 -15.19 59.95 39.37
CA ILE A 5 -14.00 59.23 39.82
C ILE A 5 -13.19 58.96 38.56
N LEU A 6 -11.96 59.50 38.51
CA LEU A 6 -11.00 59.22 37.45
C LEU A 6 -10.26 57.92 37.81
N ALA A 7 -10.31 56.92 36.93
CA ALA A 7 -9.48 55.72 37.03
C ALA A 7 -8.47 55.74 35.88
N THR A 8 -7.19 55.90 36.21
CA THR A 8 -6.09 55.96 35.24
C THR A 8 -5.71 54.55 34.82
N LEU A 9 -6.02 54.16 33.58
CA LEU A 9 -5.61 52.87 33.03
C LEU A 9 -4.20 52.97 32.44
N VAL A 10 -3.22 52.31 33.06
CA VAL A 10 -1.86 52.20 32.52
C VAL A 10 -1.80 50.98 31.61
N LEU A 11 -1.65 51.21 30.30
CA LEU A 11 -1.52 50.15 29.31
C LEU A 11 -0.05 49.74 29.17
N ILE A 12 0.35 48.63 29.80
CA ILE A 12 1.68 48.03 29.59
C ILE A 12 1.62 47.16 28.33
N LEU A 13 2.11 47.70 27.22
CA LEU A 13 2.20 46.98 25.94
C LEU A 13 3.46 46.12 25.90
N THR A 14 3.37 44.87 26.37
CA THR A 14 4.43 43.86 26.17
C THR A 14 4.40 43.37 24.73
N ALA A 15 5.30 43.90 23.89
CA ALA A 15 5.52 43.41 22.54
C ALA A 15 6.22 42.03 22.60
N LEU A 16 5.43 40.96 22.51
CA LEU A 16 5.96 39.60 22.38
C LEU A 16 6.52 39.44 20.95
N MET A 17 7.84 39.57 20.79
CA MET A 17 8.48 39.28 19.50
C MET A 17 8.49 37.76 19.29
N ALA A 18 7.45 37.26 18.62
CA ALA A 18 7.46 35.93 18.05
C ALA A 18 8.58 35.86 17.00
N THR A 19 9.64 35.12 17.30
CA THR A 19 10.63 34.73 16.29
C THR A 19 9.91 33.91 15.23
N PRO A 20 9.94 34.29 13.93
CA PRO A 20 9.33 33.48 12.90
C PRO A 20 10.03 32.12 12.88
N ALA A 21 9.24 31.05 12.95
CA ALA A 21 9.71 29.72 12.63
C ALA A 21 10.31 29.79 11.22
N HIS A 22 11.61 29.49 11.11
CA HIS A 22 12.26 29.48 9.82
C HIS A 22 11.73 28.27 9.06
N ALA A 23 10.78 28.50 8.16
CA ALA A 23 10.45 27.52 7.14
C ALA A 23 11.73 27.24 6.36
N THR A 24 12.29 26.05 6.55
CA THR A 24 13.42 25.56 5.77
C THR A 24 13.03 25.60 4.30
N GLN A 25 13.82 26.30 3.49
CA GLN A 25 13.56 26.40 2.05
C GLN A 25 13.50 24.99 1.44
N PRO A 26 12.58 24.72 0.49
CA PRO A 26 12.55 23.44 -0.21
C PRO A 26 13.91 23.15 -0.84
N ILE A 27 14.45 21.97 -0.58
CA ILE A 27 15.71 21.53 -1.19
C ILE A 27 15.41 21.21 -2.66
N THR A 28 16.23 21.74 -3.57
CA THR A 28 16.05 21.56 -5.01
C THR A 28 17.20 20.81 -5.65
N ASP A 29 16.88 20.08 -6.71
CA ASP A 29 17.87 19.49 -7.61
C ASP A 29 18.59 20.61 -8.39
N PRO A 30 19.93 20.77 -8.27
CA PRO A 30 20.68 21.79 -9.00
C PRO A 30 20.68 21.57 -10.52
N VAL A 31 20.33 20.37 -11.02
CA VAL A 31 20.29 20.08 -12.46
C VAL A 31 18.96 20.48 -13.10
N THR A 32 17.83 20.18 -12.45
CA THR A 32 16.48 20.41 -13.02
C THR A 32 15.71 21.56 -12.37
N GLY A 33 16.14 22.05 -11.20
CA GLY A 33 15.41 23.03 -10.38
C GLY A 33 14.18 22.47 -9.65
N LYS A 34 13.86 21.18 -9.82
CA LYS A 34 12.74 20.51 -9.15
C LYS A 34 12.98 20.39 -7.65
N GLN A 35 11.92 20.44 -6.85
CA GLN A 35 11.96 20.20 -5.41
C GLN A 35 12.17 18.70 -5.14
N LEU A 36 13.15 18.37 -4.29
CA LEU A 36 13.43 17.01 -3.87
C LEU A 36 12.45 16.58 -2.77
N VAL A 37 11.86 15.40 -2.93
CA VAL A 37 10.97 14.79 -1.94
C VAL A 37 11.64 13.51 -1.39
N PHE A 38 11.98 13.57 -0.10
CA PHE A 38 12.58 12.53 0.74
C PHE A 38 11.96 12.64 2.14
N HIS A 39 12.08 11.62 3.00
CA HIS A 39 11.51 11.62 4.36
C HIS A 39 10.06 12.08 4.38
N ASN A 40 9.23 11.47 3.52
CA ASN A 40 7.83 11.82 3.41
C ASN A 40 6.96 10.62 3.03
N HIS A 41 5.68 10.72 3.38
CA HIS A 41 4.61 9.95 2.77
C HIS A 41 4.33 10.51 1.37
N VAL A 42 4.50 9.70 0.33
CA VAL A 42 4.32 10.16 -1.05
C VAL A 42 3.64 9.14 -1.94
N ASP A 43 2.52 9.49 -2.56
CA ASP A 43 2.08 8.78 -3.77
C ASP A 43 2.83 9.36 -4.96
N THR A 44 3.80 8.60 -5.46
CA THR A 44 4.77 9.08 -6.47
C THR A 44 4.17 9.12 -7.88
N ALA A 45 3.04 8.43 -8.09
CA ALA A 45 2.15 8.62 -9.22
C ALA A 45 0.70 8.48 -8.74
N HIS A 46 -0.03 9.59 -8.77
CA HIS A 46 -1.40 9.70 -8.27
C HIS A 46 -2.34 10.12 -9.39
N ILE A 47 -3.34 9.30 -9.76
CA ILE A 47 -4.29 9.65 -10.81
C ILE A 47 -5.22 10.77 -10.33
N MET A 48 -5.28 11.85 -11.09
CA MET A 48 -6.20 12.98 -10.91
C MET A 48 -7.14 13.11 -12.11
N TRP A 49 -8.21 13.89 -11.94
CA TRP A 49 -9.01 14.37 -13.07
C TRP A 49 -8.65 15.82 -13.41
N ASP A 50 -8.29 16.09 -14.66
CA ASP A 50 -8.13 17.44 -15.21
C ASP A 50 -9.50 17.88 -15.76
N GLU A 51 -10.22 18.71 -15.00
CA GLU A 51 -11.51 19.27 -15.43
C GLU A 51 -11.42 20.07 -16.74
N PRO A 52 -10.50 21.05 -16.90
CA PRO A 52 -10.27 21.74 -18.17
C PRO A 52 -10.01 20.83 -19.39
N ALA A 53 -9.19 19.79 -19.24
CA ALA A 53 -8.88 18.85 -20.33
C ALA A 53 -9.92 17.74 -20.51
N ASN A 54 -10.82 17.55 -19.52
CA ASN A 54 -11.80 16.47 -19.44
C ASN A 54 -11.16 15.08 -19.68
N THR A 55 -10.03 14.84 -19.01
CA THR A 55 -9.30 13.57 -19.01
C THR A 55 -8.47 13.42 -17.74
N PHE A 56 -7.72 12.33 -17.60
CA PHE A 56 -6.84 12.12 -16.45
C PHE A 56 -5.53 12.89 -16.55
N ASP A 57 -5.00 13.23 -15.38
CA ASP A 57 -3.62 13.67 -15.19
C ASP A 57 -2.92 12.86 -14.09
N ILE A 58 -1.60 12.99 -13.96
CA ILE A 58 -0.81 12.36 -12.90
C ILE A 58 -0.21 13.44 -12.01
N GLY A 59 -0.57 13.41 -10.73
CA GLY A 59 0.02 14.22 -9.67
C GLY A 59 0.95 13.41 -8.78
N VAL A 60 1.39 14.06 -7.70
CA VAL A 60 2.02 13.41 -6.55
C VAL A 60 1.26 13.80 -5.29
N VAL A 61 1.03 12.87 -4.36
CA VAL A 61 0.60 13.22 -3.00
C VAL A 61 1.87 13.46 -2.18
N ILE A 62 1.95 14.53 -1.40
CA ILE A 62 3.04 14.77 -0.45
C ILE A 62 2.41 15.04 0.91
N GLY A 63 2.77 14.25 1.92
CA GLY A 63 2.01 14.17 3.16
C GLY A 63 0.57 13.72 2.86
N SER A 64 -0.41 14.59 3.08
CA SER A 64 -1.83 14.34 2.74
C SER A 64 -2.36 15.33 1.69
N THR A 65 -1.49 15.92 0.87
CA THR A 65 -1.86 16.97 -0.09
C THR A 65 -1.50 16.56 -1.51
N VAL A 66 -2.46 16.67 -2.43
CA VAL A 66 -2.25 16.39 -3.86
C VAL A 66 -1.58 17.61 -4.53
N HIS A 67 -0.55 17.35 -5.33
CA HIS A 67 0.19 18.35 -6.10
C HIS A 67 0.34 17.91 -7.57
N PRO A 68 0.50 18.85 -8.53
CA PRO A 68 0.99 18.49 -9.86
C PRO A 68 2.39 17.89 -9.77
N ALA A 69 2.73 16.93 -10.63
CA ALA A 69 4.01 16.22 -10.56
C ALA A 69 5.21 17.04 -11.06
N GLU A 70 4.99 17.99 -11.99
CA GLU A 70 6.04 18.75 -12.68
C GLU A 70 7.07 19.45 -11.78
N PRO A 71 6.71 20.05 -10.62
CA PRO A 71 7.68 20.74 -9.78
C PRO A 71 8.61 19.80 -8.98
N TYR A 72 8.34 18.50 -8.92
CA TYR A 72 8.95 17.58 -7.96
C TYR A 72 9.86 16.54 -8.61
N ALA A 73 10.76 15.98 -7.79
CA ALA A 73 11.58 14.81 -8.06
C ALA A 73 11.71 13.96 -6.79
N MET A 74 11.54 12.65 -6.91
CA MET A 74 11.61 11.70 -5.80
C MET A 74 13.06 11.41 -5.45
N ARG A 75 13.40 11.31 -4.16
CA ARG A 75 14.78 11.16 -3.70
C ARG A 75 14.92 9.92 -2.80
N LEU A 76 15.61 8.90 -3.32
CA LEU A 76 15.96 7.67 -2.60
C LEU A 76 17.46 7.70 -2.24
N GLY A 77 17.76 8.31 -1.09
CA GLY A 77 19.11 8.43 -0.54
C GLY A 77 19.53 7.23 0.33
N PRO A 78 20.84 7.07 0.60
CA PRO A 78 21.33 6.13 1.60
C PRO A 78 20.82 6.52 2.99
N ASP A 79 20.14 5.61 3.68
CA ASP A 79 19.46 5.94 4.94
C ASP A 79 19.19 4.72 5.83
N ALA A 80 18.97 4.99 7.11
CA ALA A 80 18.76 4.00 8.15
C ALA A 80 17.47 4.24 8.97
N ASP A 81 17.00 3.18 9.62
CA ASP A 81 16.01 3.29 10.68
C ASP A 81 16.64 3.82 11.99
N ARG A 82 15.82 3.97 13.03
CA ARG A 82 16.24 4.47 14.36
C ARG A 82 17.22 3.56 15.11
N THR A 83 17.43 2.32 14.64
CA THR A 83 18.45 1.40 15.17
C THR A 83 19.79 1.53 14.43
N GLY A 84 19.83 2.28 13.33
CA GLY A 84 20.98 2.41 12.44
C GLY A 84 21.06 1.29 11.39
N ARG A 85 20.02 0.46 11.25
CA ARG A 85 19.91 -0.50 10.16
C ARG A 85 19.54 0.23 8.87
N GLU A 86 20.30 -0.02 7.81
CA GLU A 86 20.00 0.50 6.48
C GLU A 86 18.64 0.01 5.96
N VAL A 87 17.83 0.95 5.46
CA VAL A 87 16.48 0.70 4.91
C VAL A 87 16.33 1.17 3.47
N SER A 88 17.34 1.85 2.92
CA SER A 88 17.43 2.33 1.54
C SER A 88 17.95 1.31 0.53
N ARG A 89 18.50 0.20 1.01
CA ARG A 89 18.96 -0.93 0.20
C ARG A 89 18.45 -2.23 0.77
N ILE A 90 18.08 -3.14 -0.13
CA ILE A 90 17.68 -4.51 0.19
C ILE A 90 18.82 -5.47 -0.17
N ARG A 91 19.09 -6.46 0.69
CA ARG A 91 19.89 -7.64 0.33
C ARG A 91 18.95 -8.80 0.07
N LEU A 92 19.03 -9.42 -1.11
CA LEU A 92 18.08 -10.45 -1.53
C LEU A 92 18.26 -11.74 -0.70
N PRO A 93 17.18 -12.31 -0.11
CA PRO A 93 17.26 -13.49 0.75
C PRO A 93 17.43 -14.81 -0.02
N GLU A 94 17.95 -15.84 0.66
CA GLU A 94 18.12 -17.20 0.12
C GLU A 94 16.80 -18.00 -0.01
N ASN A 95 15.68 -17.47 0.50
CA ASN A 95 14.37 -18.14 0.45
C ASN A 95 13.72 -18.17 -0.95
N GLY A 96 14.30 -17.49 -1.94
CA GLY A 96 13.84 -17.46 -3.33
C GLY A 96 12.64 -16.56 -3.61
N MET A 97 12.05 -15.90 -2.60
CA MET A 97 10.85 -15.05 -2.77
C MET A 97 11.09 -13.86 -3.71
N LEU A 98 12.33 -13.39 -3.84
CA LEU A 98 12.72 -12.22 -4.64
C LEU A 98 13.60 -12.57 -5.85
N ASN A 99 13.53 -13.81 -6.35
CA ASN A 99 14.31 -14.26 -7.52
C ASN A 99 14.01 -13.48 -8.82
N PHE A 100 12.88 -12.75 -8.90
CA PHE A 100 12.58 -11.86 -10.02
C PHE A 100 13.39 -10.54 -9.99
N LEU A 101 13.98 -10.20 -8.84
CA LEU A 101 14.88 -9.06 -8.66
C LEU A 101 16.35 -9.43 -8.93
N GLY A 102 16.78 -10.65 -8.60
CA GLY A 102 18.18 -11.03 -8.76
C GLY A 102 18.54 -12.34 -8.05
N SER A 103 19.83 -12.54 -7.81
CA SER A 103 20.35 -13.70 -7.08
C SER A 103 20.37 -13.45 -5.57
N PRO A 104 20.20 -14.49 -4.73
CA PRO A 104 20.41 -14.36 -3.29
C PRO A 104 21.76 -13.75 -2.94
N GLY A 105 21.74 -12.74 -2.07
CA GLY A 105 22.92 -11.99 -1.65
C GLY A 105 23.21 -10.72 -2.45
N ASP A 106 22.58 -10.51 -3.61
CA ASP A 106 22.63 -9.23 -4.34
C ASP A 106 22.09 -8.09 -3.47
N VAL A 107 22.65 -6.89 -3.60
CA VAL A 107 22.25 -5.70 -2.85
C VAL A 107 21.76 -4.63 -3.82
N LEU A 108 20.49 -4.27 -3.72
CA LEU A 108 19.80 -3.35 -4.65
C LEU A 108 19.26 -2.13 -3.89
N TRP A 109 19.06 -1.00 -4.58
CA TRP A 109 18.40 0.17 -4.00
C TRP A 109 16.90 -0.10 -3.88
N ASN A 110 16.30 0.24 -2.74
CA ASN A 110 14.89 -0.04 -2.48
C ASN A 110 14.22 1.07 -1.65
N ALA A 111 13.14 1.65 -2.17
CA ALA A 111 12.17 2.35 -1.32
C ALA A 111 11.16 1.30 -0.82
N PRO A 112 11.09 1.01 0.50
CA PRO A 112 10.29 -0.09 1.02
C PRO A 112 8.79 0.28 1.10
N ALA A 113 7.93 -0.71 0.84
CA ALA A 113 6.50 -0.63 1.13
C ALA A 113 6.21 -0.43 2.63
N ARG A 114 7.13 -0.90 3.48
CA ARG A 114 7.02 -0.86 4.92
C ARG A 114 7.38 0.53 5.46
N TYR A 115 6.44 1.09 6.22
CA TYR A 115 6.64 2.32 6.97
C TYR A 115 7.80 2.21 7.98
N SER A 116 8.65 3.23 8.00
CA SER A 116 9.64 3.51 9.02
C SER A 116 9.39 4.93 9.56
N ALA A 117 9.54 5.15 10.86
CA ALA A 117 9.15 6.41 11.48
C ALA A 117 10.13 7.57 11.16
N GLY A 118 9.60 8.68 10.62
CA GLY A 118 10.31 9.73 9.91
C GLY A 118 10.40 9.49 8.40
N TRP A 119 9.73 8.45 7.89
CA TRP A 119 9.81 7.92 6.53
C TRP A 119 11.21 7.71 5.92
N PRO A 120 12.26 7.27 6.66
CA PRO A 120 13.54 6.91 6.03
C PRO A 120 13.36 5.68 5.12
N PRO A 121 13.75 5.71 3.83
CA PRO A 121 14.30 6.84 3.07
C PRO A 121 13.23 7.75 2.42
N LEU A 122 12.24 7.13 1.77
CA LEU A 122 11.08 7.73 1.13
C LEU A 122 10.00 6.64 1.15
N TRP A 123 8.82 6.95 1.67
CA TRP A 123 7.73 5.98 1.75
C TRP A 123 6.80 6.21 0.56
N ALA A 124 7.01 5.40 -0.48
CA ALA A 124 6.54 5.64 -1.84
C ALA A 124 5.37 4.71 -2.22
N GLY A 125 4.24 5.33 -2.51
CA GLY A 125 3.01 4.69 -2.95
C GLY A 125 2.56 5.09 -4.34
N LEU A 126 1.36 4.61 -4.67
CA LEU A 126 0.57 4.88 -5.86
C LEU A 126 -0.86 5.22 -5.41
N GLY A 127 -1.51 6.17 -6.08
CA GLY A 127 -2.83 6.66 -5.66
C GLY A 127 -3.79 7.02 -6.79
N THR A 128 -5.04 7.31 -6.43
CA THR A 128 -6.08 7.88 -7.31
C THR A 128 -7.05 8.70 -6.49
N SER A 129 -7.38 9.92 -6.94
CA SER A 129 -8.32 10.78 -6.22
C SER A 129 -9.72 10.15 -6.08
N SER A 130 -10.48 10.53 -5.05
CA SER A 130 -11.84 10.02 -4.82
C SER A 130 -12.91 10.70 -5.69
N ASP A 131 -12.58 11.85 -6.29
CA ASP A 131 -13.47 12.74 -7.04
C ASP A 131 -13.58 12.41 -8.55
N ILE A 132 -13.03 11.27 -9.01
CA ILE A 132 -13.13 10.84 -10.42
C ILE A 132 -14.60 10.85 -10.90
N PRO A 133 -14.91 11.55 -12.01
CA PRO A 133 -16.28 11.81 -12.45
C PRO A 133 -17.17 10.56 -12.59
N GLN A 134 -18.47 10.76 -12.34
CA GLN A 134 -19.45 9.66 -12.34
C GLN A 134 -19.60 8.95 -13.70
N HIS A 135 -19.24 9.60 -14.81
CA HIS A 135 -19.32 9.03 -16.15
C HIS A 135 -18.18 8.04 -16.46
N ILE A 136 -17.10 8.03 -15.67
CA ILE A 136 -16.01 7.05 -15.74
C ILE A 136 -16.43 5.76 -15.02
N ASN A 137 -16.16 4.61 -15.64
CA ASN A 137 -16.37 3.31 -15.00
C ASN A 137 -15.26 3.08 -13.95
N PRO A 138 -15.59 3.05 -12.64
CA PRO A 138 -14.59 2.98 -11.57
C PRO A 138 -13.82 1.64 -11.52
N ARG A 139 -14.29 0.61 -12.25
CA ARG A 139 -13.59 -0.68 -12.36
C ARG A 139 -12.58 -0.75 -13.52
N SER A 140 -12.47 0.31 -14.31
CA SER A 140 -11.62 0.34 -15.52
C SER A 140 -10.39 1.23 -15.43
N ILE A 141 -10.21 1.94 -14.31
CA ILE A 141 -9.14 2.90 -14.13
C ILE A 141 -7.83 2.13 -13.88
N GLU A 142 -6.86 2.31 -14.77
CA GLU A 142 -5.51 1.75 -14.67
C GLU A 142 -4.46 2.85 -14.68
N LEU A 143 -3.46 2.71 -13.80
CA LEU A 143 -2.21 3.46 -13.83
C LEU A 143 -1.16 2.64 -14.59
N ASN A 144 -0.56 3.22 -15.63
CA ASN A 144 0.39 2.54 -16.52
C ASN A 144 1.79 3.16 -16.40
N LEU A 145 2.81 2.32 -16.19
CA LEU A 145 4.23 2.67 -16.32
C LEU A 145 4.66 2.53 -17.79
N VAL A 146 4.49 3.61 -18.55
CA VAL A 146 4.66 3.61 -20.01
C VAL A 146 6.13 3.49 -20.41
N GLU A 147 7.02 4.18 -19.72
CA GLU A 147 8.42 4.31 -20.10
C GLU A 147 9.29 4.57 -18.87
N VAL A 148 10.53 4.07 -18.90
CA VAL A 148 11.54 4.32 -17.87
C VAL A 148 12.83 4.67 -18.59
N GLU A 149 13.26 5.91 -18.46
CA GLU A 149 14.62 6.33 -18.82
C GLU A 149 15.49 6.26 -17.57
N GLY A 150 16.71 5.74 -17.65
CA GLY A 150 17.60 5.65 -16.50
C GLY A 150 18.80 4.74 -16.75
N PRO A 151 19.68 4.56 -15.75
CA PRO A 151 20.88 3.73 -15.88
C PRO A 151 20.61 2.22 -15.97
N ASP A 152 19.50 1.72 -15.44
CA ASP A 152 19.19 0.28 -15.39
C ASP A 152 17.67 0.02 -15.18
N ARG A 153 17.28 -1.21 -14.92
CA ARG A 153 15.92 -1.68 -14.61
C ARG A 153 15.37 -1.06 -13.32
N VAL A 154 14.05 -0.86 -13.30
CA VAL A 154 13.22 -0.54 -12.13
C VAL A 154 12.10 -1.56 -12.04
N VAL A 155 11.87 -2.09 -10.83
CA VAL A 155 10.77 -3.02 -10.54
C VAL A 155 9.97 -2.49 -9.37
N ILE A 156 8.66 -2.35 -9.58
CA ILE A 156 7.68 -2.02 -8.55
C ILE A 156 6.96 -3.32 -8.20
N TRP A 157 7.02 -3.74 -6.94
CA TRP A 157 6.58 -5.07 -6.55
C TRP A 157 5.94 -5.10 -5.17
N ILE A 158 4.98 -6.00 -5.04
CA ILE A 158 4.26 -6.23 -3.80
C ILE A 158 4.67 -7.57 -3.21
N GLY A 159 4.72 -7.66 -1.90
CA GLY A 159 5.08 -8.88 -1.22
C GLY A 159 4.76 -8.84 0.26
N ASP A 160 4.37 -10.01 0.77
CA ASP A 160 4.12 -10.29 2.18
C ASP A 160 4.99 -11.51 2.57
N ALA A 161 4.73 -12.12 3.72
CA ALA A 161 5.47 -13.33 4.12
C ALA A 161 5.08 -14.60 3.32
N ASN A 162 3.97 -14.59 2.55
CA ASN A 162 3.53 -15.72 1.71
C ASN A 162 4.21 -15.74 0.34
N GLY A 163 4.55 -14.57 -0.20
CA GLY A 163 5.21 -14.46 -1.50
C GLY A 163 5.47 -13.00 -1.88
N ALA A 164 6.17 -12.82 -3.00
CA ALA A 164 6.36 -11.52 -3.63
C ALA A 164 6.24 -11.65 -5.14
N SER A 165 5.71 -10.62 -5.79
CA SER A 165 5.46 -10.59 -7.24
C SER A 165 5.69 -9.18 -7.80
N PRO A 166 6.29 -9.05 -9.00
CA PRO A 166 6.32 -7.78 -9.70
C PRO A 166 4.87 -7.35 -10.01
N VAL A 167 4.62 -6.05 -9.83
CA VAL A 167 3.38 -5.38 -10.29
C VAL A 167 3.70 -4.60 -11.56
N MET A 168 4.85 -3.93 -11.59
CA MET A 168 5.39 -3.31 -12.80
C MET A 168 6.89 -3.58 -12.92
N ASP A 169 7.36 -3.88 -14.12
CA ASP A 169 8.76 -4.10 -14.42
C ASP A 169 9.14 -3.37 -15.70
N SER A 170 10.11 -2.46 -15.61
CA SER A 170 10.60 -1.68 -16.74
C SER A 170 11.24 -2.51 -17.86
N ALA A 171 11.61 -3.77 -17.58
CA ALA A 171 12.09 -4.74 -18.57
C ALA A 171 10.96 -5.64 -19.15
N SER A 172 9.81 -5.71 -18.48
CA SER A 172 8.64 -6.48 -18.94
C SER A 172 7.87 -5.71 -20.02
N THR A 173 7.09 -6.44 -20.82
CA THR A 173 6.07 -5.87 -21.73
C THR A 173 4.64 -6.11 -21.25
N THR A 174 4.45 -6.86 -20.16
CA THR A 174 3.14 -7.28 -19.64
C THR A 174 2.87 -6.80 -18.22
N GLU A 175 3.87 -6.81 -17.33
CA GLU A 175 3.76 -6.19 -16.01
C GLU A 175 4.04 -4.69 -16.13
N ARG A 176 3.01 -3.92 -16.52
CA ARG A 176 3.10 -2.47 -16.77
C ARG A 176 1.95 -1.62 -16.24
N SER A 177 0.89 -2.23 -15.74
CA SER A 177 -0.26 -1.49 -15.19
C SER A 177 -0.76 -2.07 -13.87
N ILE A 178 -1.43 -1.23 -13.10
CA ILE A 178 -2.17 -1.61 -11.89
C ILE A 178 -3.54 -0.92 -11.94
N ARG A 179 -4.60 -1.65 -11.58
CA ARG A 179 -5.94 -1.08 -11.45
C ARG A 179 -6.03 -0.24 -10.18
N MET A 180 -6.43 1.02 -10.33
CA MET A 180 -6.56 1.99 -9.23
C MET A 180 -7.98 2.59 -9.24
N PRO A 181 -8.95 2.01 -8.51
CA PRO A 181 -10.29 2.59 -8.42
C PRO A 181 -10.25 3.99 -7.74
N PRO A 182 -11.32 4.81 -7.83
CA PRO A 182 -11.34 6.12 -7.19
C PRO A 182 -11.05 6.02 -5.69
N GLY A 183 -10.19 6.88 -5.16
CA GLY A 183 -9.77 6.83 -3.75
C GLY A 183 -8.82 5.67 -3.39
N ALA A 184 -8.35 4.88 -4.36
CA ALA A 184 -7.33 3.86 -4.11
C ALA A 184 -6.00 4.51 -3.72
N HIS A 185 -5.31 3.88 -2.79
CA HIS A 185 -4.01 4.29 -2.26
C HIS A 185 -3.25 3.03 -1.82
N THR A 186 -1.97 2.91 -2.13
CA THR A 186 -1.17 1.75 -1.72
C THR A 186 0.33 2.06 -1.65
N HIS A 187 1.00 1.58 -0.60
CA HIS A 187 2.46 1.59 -0.50
C HIS A 187 3.05 0.27 -0.94
N ILE A 188 4.09 0.36 -1.76
CA ILE A 188 4.63 -0.77 -2.53
C ILE A 188 6.15 -0.65 -2.59
N ASN A 189 6.88 -1.74 -2.86
CA ASN A 189 8.34 -1.68 -2.92
C ASN A 189 8.79 -1.20 -4.30
N TRP A 190 9.79 -0.33 -4.33
CA TRP A 190 10.41 0.19 -5.55
C TRP A 190 11.88 -0.16 -5.56
N THR A 191 12.28 -1.12 -6.38
CA THR A 191 13.67 -1.57 -6.50
C THR A 191 14.33 -0.99 -7.74
N PHE A 192 15.49 -0.36 -7.56
CA PHE A 192 16.33 0.22 -8.61
C PHE A 192 17.67 -0.53 -8.65
N PHE A 193 18.07 -0.93 -9.86
CA PHE A 193 19.21 -1.84 -10.05
C PHE A 193 20.57 -1.11 -10.05
N GLN A 194 20.57 0.20 -10.29
CA GLN A 194 21.75 1.07 -10.17
C GLN A 194 21.38 2.39 -9.47
N PRO A 195 22.33 3.06 -8.81
CA PRO A 195 22.17 4.46 -8.48
C PRO A 195 22.17 5.31 -9.76
N GLY A 196 21.45 6.42 -9.74
CA GLY A 196 21.42 7.41 -10.81
C GLY A 196 20.12 8.19 -10.90
N ARG A 197 19.97 8.89 -12.01
CA ARG A 197 18.79 9.70 -12.35
C ARG A 197 17.89 8.90 -13.28
N TYR A 198 16.63 8.79 -12.92
CA TYR A 198 15.60 8.09 -13.67
C TYR A 198 14.43 9.03 -14.00
N ASN A 199 13.76 8.80 -15.11
CA ASN A 199 12.48 9.40 -15.47
C ASN A 199 11.47 8.27 -15.64
N LEU A 200 10.46 8.19 -14.77
CA LEU A 200 9.38 7.22 -14.88
C LEU A 200 8.15 7.90 -15.46
N THR A 201 7.74 7.48 -16.66
CA THR A 201 6.62 8.08 -17.38
C THR A 201 5.33 7.31 -17.15
N TRP A 202 4.35 8.01 -16.61
CA TRP A 202 3.05 7.49 -16.18
C TRP A 202 1.93 7.93 -17.12
N GLN A 203 0.90 7.10 -17.24
CA GLN A 203 -0.33 7.44 -17.95
C GLN A 203 -1.53 6.71 -17.32
N ALA A 204 -2.61 7.45 -17.08
CA ALA A 204 -3.87 6.88 -16.62
C ALA A 204 -4.79 6.57 -17.81
N THR A 205 -5.48 5.43 -17.75
CA THR A 205 -6.46 4.99 -18.76
C THR A 205 -7.71 4.45 -18.10
N ALA A 206 -8.88 4.64 -18.72
CA ALA A 206 -10.14 4.04 -18.31
C ALA A 206 -11.10 3.87 -19.49
N VAL A 207 -12.29 3.35 -19.22
CA VAL A 207 -13.47 3.55 -20.08
C VAL A 207 -14.56 4.32 -19.35
N THR A 208 -15.40 5.02 -20.11
CA THR A 208 -16.67 5.57 -19.62
C THR A 208 -17.68 4.45 -19.38
N ASN A 209 -18.80 4.77 -18.70
CA ASN A 209 -19.89 3.81 -18.48
C ASN A 209 -20.59 3.35 -19.77
N ASP A 210 -20.50 4.13 -20.86
CA ASP A 210 -20.95 3.78 -22.21
C ASP A 210 -19.83 3.15 -23.08
N GLY A 211 -18.67 2.85 -22.48
CA GLY A 211 -17.60 2.06 -23.10
C GLY A 211 -16.63 2.83 -23.99
N GLN A 212 -16.66 4.17 -23.97
CA GLN A 212 -15.67 4.98 -24.70
C GLN A 212 -14.34 5.00 -23.95
N PRO A 213 -13.18 4.85 -24.63
CA PRO A 213 -11.89 4.94 -23.97
C PRO A 213 -11.57 6.38 -23.54
N VAL A 214 -10.99 6.52 -22.35
CA VAL A 214 -10.45 7.77 -21.82
C VAL A 214 -8.98 7.54 -21.51
N THR A 215 -8.12 8.41 -22.04
CA THR A 215 -6.66 8.29 -21.91
C THR A 215 -6.10 9.64 -21.49
N GLY A 216 -5.45 9.68 -20.32
CA GLY A 216 -4.77 10.85 -19.80
C GLY A 216 -3.51 11.20 -20.60
N ARG A 217 -2.92 12.35 -20.30
CA ARG A 217 -1.59 12.67 -20.85
C ARG A 217 -0.51 11.77 -20.22
N LYS A 218 0.66 11.72 -20.86
CA LYS A 218 1.86 11.13 -20.27
C LYS A 218 2.54 12.15 -19.35
N VAL A 219 2.98 11.72 -18.17
CA VAL A 219 3.65 12.57 -17.17
C VAL A 219 4.91 11.89 -16.67
N SER A 220 6.05 12.57 -16.72
CA SER A 220 7.32 12.03 -16.25
C SER A 220 7.62 12.48 -14.81
N VAL A 221 7.78 11.51 -13.91
CA VAL A 221 8.15 11.69 -12.51
C VAL A 221 9.63 11.30 -12.34
N PRO A 222 10.54 12.25 -12.09
CA PRO A 222 11.95 11.92 -11.93
C PRO A 222 12.24 11.28 -10.57
N TRP A 223 13.22 10.38 -10.56
CA TRP A 223 13.77 9.75 -9.37
C TRP A 223 15.29 9.94 -9.30
N LEU A 224 15.80 10.27 -8.11
CA LEU A 224 17.20 10.47 -7.79
C LEU A 224 17.62 9.42 -6.76
N VAL A 225 18.30 8.37 -7.22
CA VAL A 225 18.64 7.17 -6.44
C VAL A 225 20.15 7.09 -6.21
N GLY A 226 20.61 6.84 -4.99
CA GLY A 226 22.05 6.74 -4.70
C GLY A 226 22.57 7.80 -3.73
N HIS A 227 23.89 7.92 -3.58
CA HIS A 227 24.49 8.97 -2.74
C HIS A 227 24.34 10.34 -3.41
N ASP A 228 24.33 11.41 -2.61
CA ASP A 228 24.22 12.79 -3.11
C ASP A 228 25.30 13.11 -4.15
N THR A 229 26.54 12.69 -3.88
CA THR A 229 27.71 12.89 -4.76
C THR A 229 27.57 12.21 -6.13
N ASP A 230 26.95 11.04 -6.18
CA ASP A 230 26.79 10.25 -7.42
C ASP A 230 25.78 10.92 -8.37
N LEU A 231 24.92 11.78 -7.81
CA LEU A 231 23.82 12.46 -8.49
C LEU A 231 24.15 13.92 -8.84
N GLY A 232 25.34 14.40 -8.47
CA GLY A 232 25.74 15.81 -8.60
C GLY A 232 25.10 16.74 -7.58
N LEU A 233 24.59 16.21 -6.46
CA LEU A 233 24.12 16.99 -5.33
C LEU A 233 25.31 17.32 -4.39
N PRO A 234 25.32 18.48 -3.72
CA PRO A 234 26.25 18.73 -2.60
C PRO A 234 26.16 17.64 -1.53
N ASP A 235 27.27 17.32 -0.86
CA ASP A 235 27.27 16.36 0.23
C ASP A 235 26.39 16.85 1.41
N GLY A 236 25.54 15.95 1.94
CA GLY A 236 24.54 16.28 2.95
C GLY A 236 23.32 17.08 2.44
N THR A 237 23.07 17.09 1.13
CA THR A 237 21.82 17.64 0.55
C THR A 237 20.59 16.87 1.02
N THR A 238 20.72 15.56 1.18
CA THR A 238 19.70 14.69 1.76
C THR A 238 20.13 14.34 3.19
N PRO A 239 19.52 14.94 4.23
CA PRO A 239 19.70 14.47 5.60
C PRO A 239 19.36 12.98 5.69
N ALA A 240 20.14 12.22 6.46
CA ALA A 240 19.94 10.79 6.62
C ALA A 240 20.32 10.35 8.05
N ASN A 241 19.67 9.29 8.53
CA ASN A 241 20.10 8.60 9.73
C ASN A 241 21.42 7.88 9.47
N LYS A 242 22.28 7.81 10.49
CA LYS A 242 23.57 7.14 10.35
C LYS A 242 23.38 5.63 10.21
N ILE A 243 23.74 5.09 9.06
CA ILE A 243 23.89 3.65 8.85
C ILE A 243 25.04 3.13 9.74
N THR A 244 24.71 2.18 10.61
CA THR A 244 25.64 1.41 11.46
C THR A 244 25.56 -0.09 11.19
N ILE A 245 24.45 -0.57 10.63
CA ILE A 245 24.25 -1.94 10.13
C ILE A 245 23.87 -1.83 8.64
N PRO A 246 24.86 -1.86 7.72
CA PRO A 246 24.59 -1.73 6.29
C PRO A 246 23.92 -2.99 5.71
N ALA A 247 23.20 -2.83 4.60
CA ALA A 247 22.38 -3.89 3.99
C ALA A 247 23.21 -5.13 3.58
N ASP A 248 24.46 -4.94 3.13
CA ASP A 248 25.37 -6.04 2.76
C ASP A 248 25.79 -6.92 3.95
N THR A 249 25.70 -6.41 5.18
CA THR A 249 25.98 -7.16 6.42
C THR A 249 24.79 -7.98 6.93
N VAL A 250 23.58 -7.76 6.38
CA VAL A 250 22.38 -8.48 6.79
C VAL A 250 22.48 -9.95 6.34
N PRO A 251 22.25 -10.95 7.21
CA PRO A 251 22.25 -12.35 6.81
C PRO A 251 21.23 -12.63 5.70
N THR A 252 21.63 -13.40 4.69
CA THR A 252 20.74 -13.89 3.60
C THR A 252 19.78 -14.97 4.08
N THR A 253 20.11 -15.63 5.19
CA THR A 253 19.27 -16.59 5.89
C THR A 253 18.34 -15.87 6.86
N ALA A 254 17.03 -16.16 6.80
CA ALA A 254 16.04 -15.57 7.71
C ALA A 254 16.37 -15.86 9.19
N PRO A 255 16.16 -14.90 10.12
CA PRO A 255 16.47 -15.09 11.54
C PRO A 255 15.69 -16.26 12.17
N THR A 256 16.42 -17.16 12.85
CA THR A 256 15.81 -18.14 13.74
C THR A 256 15.32 -17.42 15.00
N ALA A 257 14.03 -17.18 15.12
CA ALA A 257 13.48 -16.52 16.30
C ALA A 257 13.59 -17.44 17.53
N PRO A 258 13.78 -16.89 18.75
CA PRO A 258 13.78 -17.68 19.97
C PRO A 258 12.41 -18.35 20.18
N THR A 259 12.44 -19.64 20.53
CA THR A 259 11.22 -20.41 20.85
C THR A 259 10.71 -20.06 22.26
N SER A 260 10.13 -18.88 22.42
CA SER A 260 9.32 -18.54 23.59
C SER A 260 7.84 -18.77 23.27
N THR A 261 7.24 -19.82 23.81
CA THR A 261 5.79 -20.05 23.83
C THR A 261 5.17 -19.26 24.99
N PRO A 262 4.39 -18.18 24.74
CA PRO A 262 3.62 -17.53 25.79
C PRO A 262 2.32 -18.33 25.97
N THR A 263 2.17 -19.00 27.11
CA THR A 263 0.89 -19.63 27.47
C THR A 263 -0.03 -18.56 28.04
N VAL A 264 -1.03 -18.13 27.26
CA VAL A 264 -2.15 -17.31 27.76
C VAL A 264 -3.45 -18.04 27.41
N ASP A 265 -4.21 -18.33 28.45
CA ASP A 265 -5.48 -19.05 28.39
C ASP A 265 -6.58 -18.12 27.82
N PRO A 266 -7.24 -18.46 26.69
CA PRO A 266 -8.29 -17.62 26.13
C PRO A 266 -9.54 -17.67 27.02
N SER A 267 -10.19 -16.51 27.22
CA SER A 267 -11.52 -16.47 27.83
C SER A 267 -12.49 -17.31 26.99
N ALA A 268 -13.09 -18.34 27.58
CA ALA A 268 -13.89 -19.34 26.87
C ALA A 268 -15.32 -18.85 26.53
N GLY A 269 -15.45 -17.62 26.00
CA GLY A 269 -16.72 -16.98 25.66
C GLY A 269 -16.65 -16.22 24.34
N SER A 270 -17.65 -16.41 23.48
CA SER A 270 -17.92 -15.51 22.36
C SER A 270 -18.35 -14.14 22.90
N ALA A 271 -17.96 -13.06 22.22
CA ALA A 271 -18.50 -11.73 22.54
C ALA A 271 -20.03 -11.71 22.41
N THR A 272 -20.69 -10.89 23.23
CA THR A 272 -22.14 -10.69 23.11
C THR A 272 -22.41 -9.85 21.86
N PRO A 273 -23.29 -10.29 20.93
CA PRO A 273 -23.55 -9.52 19.72
C PRO A 273 -24.19 -8.16 20.02
N PRO A 274 -23.91 -7.12 19.20
CA PRO A 274 -24.65 -5.88 19.26
C PRO A 274 -26.13 -6.16 18.95
N SER A 275 -27.03 -5.32 19.48
CA SER A 275 -28.44 -5.38 19.07
C SER A 275 -28.55 -5.29 17.55
N ALA A 276 -29.30 -6.19 16.93
CA ALA A 276 -29.41 -6.30 15.47
C ALA A 276 -29.92 -5.01 14.81
N GLU A 277 -30.71 -4.20 15.52
CA GLU A 277 -31.18 -2.88 15.05
C GLU A 277 -30.07 -1.81 15.00
N HIS A 278 -28.92 -2.08 15.61
CA HIS A 278 -27.79 -1.16 15.75
C HIS A 278 -26.49 -1.65 15.11
N ALA A 279 -26.44 -2.89 14.64
CA ALA A 279 -25.28 -3.46 13.96
C ALA A 279 -25.08 -2.85 12.57
N ILE A 280 -23.88 -2.34 12.28
CA ILE A 280 -23.48 -1.86 10.95
C ILE A 280 -22.50 -2.86 10.38
N CYS A 281 -23.01 -3.86 9.66
CA CYS A 281 -22.17 -4.82 8.95
C CYS A 281 -21.46 -4.14 7.78
N LEU A 282 -20.14 -4.23 7.73
CA LEU A 282 -19.30 -3.58 6.72
C LEU A 282 -19.17 -4.47 5.49
N ALA A 283 -19.36 -3.88 4.31
CA ALA A 283 -19.15 -4.56 3.04
C ALA A 283 -17.65 -4.59 2.70
N PRO A 284 -17.19 -5.49 1.81
CA PRO A 284 -15.83 -5.47 1.27
C PRO A 284 -15.42 -4.10 0.75
N GLY A 285 -14.22 -3.65 1.15
CA GLY A 285 -13.80 -2.25 0.98
C GLY A 285 -12.76 -1.80 2.00
N HIS A 286 -12.21 -0.60 1.78
CA HIS A 286 -11.22 0.04 2.64
C HIS A 286 -11.86 0.66 3.88
N ILE A 287 -11.30 0.37 5.05
CA ILE A 287 -11.67 1.01 6.32
C ILE A 287 -10.41 1.28 7.16
N ASP A 288 -10.44 2.35 7.98
CA ASP A 288 -9.41 2.60 8.99
C ASP A 288 -10.00 2.77 10.39
N PHE A 289 -9.32 2.23 11.39
CA PHE A 289 -9.41 2.70 12.77
C PHE A 289 -8.68 4.04 12.87
N ALA A 290 -9.43 5.12 12.61
CA ALA A 290 -8.93 6.47 12.46
C ALA A 290 -8.95 7.25 13.79
N THR A 291 -7.87 7.98 14.06
CA THR A 291 -7.72 8.86 15.21
C THR A 291 -7.40 10.29 14.78
N THR A 292 -8.17 11.25 15.30
CA THR A 292 -8.11 12.68 14.96
C THR A 292 -8.21 13.53 16.23
N LEU A 293 -8.10 14.86 16.09
CA LEU A 293 -8.55 15.81 17.10
C LEU A 293 -9.88 16.43 16.66
N ASP A 294 -10.76 16.73 17.60
CA ASP A 294 -11.98 17.51 17.33
C ASP A 294 -11.75 19.04 17.36
N SER A 295 -12.82 19.81 17.21
CA SER A 295 -12.79 21.27 17.21
C SER A 295 -12.29 21.88 18.53
N ASP A 296 -12.47 21.17 19.63
CA ASP A 296 -12.06 21.61 20.98
C ASP A 296 -10.62 21.15 21.29
N GLY A 297 -10.03 20.36 20.40
CA GLY A 297 -8.67 19.82 20.51
C GLY A 297 -8.57 18.49 21.24
N ALA A 298 -9.70 17.88 21.62
CA ALA A 298 -9.73 16.57 22.28
C ALA A 298 -9.53 15.44 21.28
N ILE A 299 -8.90 14.34 21.71
CA ILE A 299 -8.67 13.17 20.84
C ILE A 299 -9.97 12.42 20.57
N ARG A 300 -10.14 11.95 19.33
CA ARG A 300 -11.29 11.17 18.88
C ARG A 300 -10.82 9.98 18.06
N SER A 301 -11.40 8.81 18.33
CA SER A 301 -11.22 7.62 17.50
C SER A 301 -12.56 7.16 16.93
N HIS A 302 -12.53 6.59 15.73
CA HIS A 302 -13.68 6.15 14.96
C HIS A 302 -13.24 5.17 13.87
N ILE A 303 -14.18 4.50 13.22
CA ILE A 303 -13.90 3.75 11.99
C ILE A 303 -14.24 4.67 10.82
N HIS A 304 -13.26 5.03 10.02
CA HIS A 304 -13.48 5.74 8.77
C HIS A 304 -13.71 4.71 7.66
N ASP A 305 -14.93 4.63 7.15
CA ASP A 305 -15.35 3.67 6.13
C ASP A 305 -15.40 4.35 4.77
N THR A 306 -14.48 3.98 3.87
CA THR A 306 -14.38 4.49 2.50
C THR A 306 -14.75 3.44 1.46
N THR A 307 -15.41 2.33 1.86
CA THR A 307 -15.92 1.27 0.99
C THR A 307 -16.68 1.82 -0.23
N ASN A 308 -17.42 2.92 -0.05
CA ASN A 308 -17.79 3.80 -1.14
C ASN A 308 -17.00 5.12 -1.02
N PRO A 309 -15.94 5.34 -1.83
CA PRO A 309 -15.07 6.51 -1.72
C PRO A 309 -15.78 7.82 -2.09
N ARG A 310 -16.94 7.74 -2.76
CA ARG A 310 -17.80 8.89 -3.08
C ARG A 310 -18.72 9.29 -1.92
N THR A 311 -18.89 8.43 -0.92
CA THR A 311 -19.70 8.71 0.29
C THR A 311 -19.01 8.12 1.53
N PRO A 312 -17.81 8.60 1.89
CA PRO A 312 -17.11 8.14 3.09
C PRO A 312 -17.94 8.45 4.34
N ARG A 313 -17.84 7.60 5.37
CA ARG A 313 -18.61 7.77 6.61
C ARG A 313 -17.79 7.40 7.85
N ASP A 314 -17.97 8.18 8.91
CA ASP A 314 -17.41 7.88 10.22
C ASP A 314 -18.39 7.03 11.03
N ILE A 315 -17.98 5.82 11.41
CA ILE A 315 -18.73 4.93 12.28
C ILE A 315 -18.19 5.06 13.71
N ARG A 316 -19.11 5.35 14.64
CA ARG A 316 -18.83 5.63 16.05
C ARG A 316 -19.75 4.77 16.93
N ASN A 317 -19.52 4.80 18.25
CA ASN A 317 -20.35 4.12 19.25
C ASN A 317 -20.34 2.58 19.16
N TYR A 318 -19.24 1.98 18.70
CA TYR A 318 -18.98 0.53 18.80
C TYR A 318 -20.02 -0.36 18.08
N ARG A 319 -20.49 0.09 16.91
CA ARG A 319 -21.58 -0.54 16.13
C ARG A 319 -21.14 -1.35 14.92
N ALA A 320 -19.88 -1.20 14.48
CA ALA A 320 -19.40 -1.89 13.29
C ALA A 320 -19.27 -3.40 13.51
N VAL A 321 -19.68 -4.18 12.51
CA VAL A 321 -19.40 -5.62 12.42
C VAL A 321 -18.60 -5.88 11.14
N ILE A 322 -17.38 -6.34 11.30
CA ILE A 322 -16.44 -6.66 10.22
C ILE A 322 -16.55 -8.17 9.93
N PRO A 323 -16.98 -8.60 8.72
CA PRO A 323 -16.96 -10.01 8.35
C PRO A 323 -15.52 -10.50 8.12
N VAL A 324 -15.19 -11.69 8.66
CA VAL A 324 -13.92 -12.38 8.43
C VAL A 324 -14.24 -13.81 7.94
N PRO A 325 -14.55 -14.00 6.64
CA PRO A 325 -15.13 -15.25 6.12
C PRO A 325 -14.15 -16.42 6.11
N ASP A 326 -14.66 -17.64 5.97
CA ASP A 326 -13.85 -18.88 5.92
C ASP A 326 -12.90 -18.94 4.72
N SER A 327 -13.12 -18.13 3.68
CA SER A 327 -12.17 -17.90 2.58
C SER A 327 -10.86 -17.22 3.03
N THR A 328 -10.86 -16.56 4.20
CA THR A 328 -9.66 -15.94 4.80
C THR A 328 -8.82 -16.90 5.66
N LYS A 329 -9.15 -18.21 5.64
CA LYS A 329 -8.39 -19.22 6.38
C LYS A 329 -6.96 -19.31 5.86
N PHE A 330 -6.02 -18.97 6.74
CA PHE A 330 -4.60 -19.04 6.56
C PHE A 330 -4.03 -20.13 7.48
N THR A 331 -3.33 -21.12 6.92
CA THR A 331 -2.62 -22.13 7.70
C THR A 331 -1.21 -21.64 7.96
N LEU A 332 -0.86 -21.41 9.22
CA LEU A 332 0.45 -20.88 9.63
C LEU A 332 1.58 -21.82 9.14
N PRO A 333 2.43 -21.41 8.18
CA PRO A 333 3.39 -22.30 7.56
C PRO A 333 4.62 -22.48 8.45
N ASP A 334 5.31 -23.61 8.26
CA ASP A 334 6.60 -23.87 8.89
C ASP A 334 7.74 -23.14 8.14
N SER A 335 7.66 -21.82 8.13
CA SER A 335 8.64 -20.91 7.54
C SER A 335 9.16 -19.92 8.59
N PRO A 336 10.47 -19.58 8.59
CA PRO A 336 11.02 -18.53 9.42
C PRO A 336 10.36 -17.17 9.22
N SER A 337 9.87 -16.87 8.01
CA SER A 337 9.15 -15.62 7.69
C SER A 337 7.86 -15.43 8.51
N PHE A 338 7.38 -16.47 9.20
CA PHE A 338 6.19 -16.42 10.06
C PHE A 338 6.50 -16.68 11.55
N ASN A 339 7.77 -16.60 11.95
CA ASN A 339 8.20 -16.86 13.32
C ASN A 339 7.50 -15.96 14.36
N ALA A 340 7.26 -14.68 14.06
CA ALA A 340 6.57 -13.79 14.99
C ALA A 340 5.11 -14.20 15.26
N LEU A 341 4.46 -14.90 14.30
CA LEU A 341 3.08 -15.38 14.47
C LEU A 341 2.99 -16.71 15.24
N ARG A 342 4.11 -17.30 15.70
CA ARG A 342 4.08 -18.51 16.54
C ARG A 342 3.41 -18.28 17.90
N VAL A 343 3.18 -17.03 18.29
CA VAL A 343 2.32 -16.64 19.42
C VAL A 343 0.83 -16.95 19.20
N ALA A 344 0.43 -17.25 17.95
CA ALA A 344 -0.91 -17.72 17.59
C ALA A 344 -1.05 -19.26 17.68
N GLY A 345 0.07 -19.99 17.65
CA GLY A 345 0.12 -21.46 17.63
C GLY A 345 1.35 -22.01 16.89
N PRO A 346 1.55 -23.34 16.93
CA PRO A 346 2.59 -24.01 16.14
C PRO A 346 2.31 -23.93 14.62
N PRO A 347 3.30 -24.26 13.76
CA PRO A 347 3.04 -24.51 12.34
C PRO A 347 1.90 -25.52 12.14
N GLY A 348 1.05 -25.25 11.15
CA GLY A 348 -0.18 -26.01 10.90
C GLY A 348 -1.42 -25.47 11.62
N THR A 349 -1.30 -24.49 12.52
CA THR A 349 -2.46 -23.78 13.10
C THR A 349 -3.22 -23.00 12.02
N THR A 350 -4.53 -23.22 11.93
CA THR A 350 -5.43 -22.39 11.11
C THR A 350 -5.76 -21.08 11.83
N LEU A 351 -5.58 -19.97 11.13
CA LEU A 351 -6.01 -18.62 11.51
C LEU A 351 -7.02 -18.11 10.49
N TRP A 352 -7.92 -17.20 10.88
CA TRP A 352 -8.76 -16.43 9.96
C TRP A 352 -8.14 -15.04 9.84
N THR A 353 -7.77 -14.60 8.64
CA THR A 353 -6.88 -13.44 8.45
C THR A 353 -7.39 -12.46 7.41
N LEU A 354 -7.86 -11.28 7.83
CA LEU A 354 -8.04 -10.15 6.91
C LEU A 354 -6.67 -9.69 6.40
N PRO A 355 -6.54 -9.32 5.11
CA PRO A 355 -5.24 -9.19 4.47
C PRO A 355 -4.60 -7.82 4.73
N GLN A 356 -3.27 -7.77 4.76
CA GLN A 356 -2.51 -6.51 4.74
C GLN A 356 -2.60 -5.82 3.36
N ILE A 357 -2.67 -6.61 2.30
CA ILE A 357 -2.77 -6.16 0.90
C ILE A 357 -4.25 -6.20 0.49
N GLN A 358 -4.75 -5.16 -0.18
CA GLN A 358 -6.17 -5.10 -0.54
C GLN A 358 -6.58 -6.29 -1.43
N GLN A 359 -7.73 -6.89 -1.11
CA GLN A 359 -8.44 -7.84 -1.97
C GLN A 359 -9.87 -7.33 -2.13
N GLU A 360 -10.38 -7.20 -3.37
CA GLU A 360 -11.66 -6.53 -3.65
C GLU A 360 -12.87 -7.16 -2.96
N ASP A 361 -12.82 -8.47 -2.69
CA ASP A 361 -13.92 -9.24 -2.06
C ASP A 361 -13.84 -9.29 -0.52
N LEU A 362 -12.87 -8.60 0.11
CA LEU A 362 -12.69 -8.58 1.57
C LEU A 362 -12.75 -7.16 2.15
N VAL A 363 -13.04 -7.05 3.44
CA VAL A 363 -12.79 -5.82 4.20
C VAL A 363 -11.28 -5.67 4.37
N TRP A 364 -10.77 -4.47 4.11
CA TRP A 364 -9.35 -4.14 4.19
C TRP A 364 -9.11 -3.11 5.31
N PRO A 365 -8.84 -3.58 6.55
CA PRO A 365 -8.69 -2.70 7.70
C PRO A 365 -7.29 -2.12 7.83
N GLY A 366 -7.20 -0.86 8.28
CA GLY A 366 -5.97 -0.19 8.66
C GLY A 366 -6.11 0.63 9.94
N PHE A 367 -5.03 1.34 10.28
CA PHE A 367 -4.98 2.35 11.33
C PHE A 367 -4.56 3.67 10.69
N SER A 368 -5.29 4.76 10.99
CA SER A 368 -4.98 6.08 10.42
C SER A 368 -4.90 7.17 11.49
N THR A 369 -3.85 7.97 11.40
CA THR A 369 -3.67 9.27 12.06
C THR A 369 -3.43 10.36 11.02
N GLU A 370 -3.76 10.12 9.75
CA GLU A 370 -3.48 11.04 8.65
C GLU A 370 -4.11 12.43 8.88
N ASN A 371 -5.31 12.46 9.47
CA ASN A 371 -6.04 13.68 9.82
C ASN A 371 -5.78 14.17 11.27
N PHE A 372 -4.71 13.70 11.91
CA PHE A 372 -4.30 14.15 13.25
C PHE A 372 -3.35 15.35 13.17
N ASP A 373 -3.54 16.35 14.05
CA ASP A 373 -2.71 17.55 14.12
C ASP A 373 -1.50 17.33 15.05
N TYR A 374 -0.43 16.82 14.46
CA TYR A 374 0.81 16.52 15.17
C TYR A 374 1.54 17.74 15.75
N SER A 375 1.22 18.97 15.32
CA SER A 375 1.84 20.18 15.87
C SER A 375 1.48 20.43 17.35
N LYS A 376 0.40 19.81 17.83
CA LYS A 376 -0.12 19.94 19.19
C LYS A 376 0.41 18.90 20.18
N VAL A 377 1.11 17.86 19.71
CA VAL A 377 1.52 16.72 20.54
C VAL A 377 3.03 16.54 20.59
N LYS A 378 3.51 15.92 21.67
CA LYS A 378 4.93 15.75 21.96
C LYS A 378 5.46 14.38 21.54
N ASP A 379 4.75 13.33 21.93
CA ASP A 379 5.21 11.93 21.80
C ASP A 379 4.42 11.14 20.73
N GLY A 380 3.54 11.83 19.99
CA GLY A 380 2.67 11.24 18.96
C GLY A 380 1.38 10.62 19.50
N VAL A 381 0.83 9.67 18.74
CA VAL A 381 -0.33 8.84 19.11
C VAL A 381 0.15 7.41 19.28
N THR A 382 -0.19 6.79 20.41
CA THR A 382 0.06 5.37 20.68
C THR A 382 -1.26 4.61 20.67
N THR A 383 -1.39 3.64 19.77
CA THR A 383 -2.52 2.72 19.68
C THR A 383 -2.15 1.40 20.35
N SER A 384 -2.95 0.95 21.30
CA SER A 384 -2.85 -0.36 21.95
C SER A 384 -4.20 -1.08 21.92
N ILE A 385 -4.20 -2.39 22.19
CA ILE A 385 -5.43 -3.09 22.55
C ILE A 385 -5.83 -2.67 23.97
N SER A 386 -7.10 -2.34 24.16
CA SER A 386 -7.77 -2.06 25.44
C SER A 386 -8.34 -3.36 26.02
N SER A 387 -9.14 -4.06 25.21
CA SER A 387 -9.70 -5.37 25.54
C SER A 387 -10.00 -6.17 24.26
N VAL A 388 -10.07 -7.49 24.43
CA VAL A 388 -10.62 -8.43 23.44
C VAL A 388 -11.57 -9.36 24.17
N GLU A 389 -12.82 -9.38 23.72
CA GLU A 389 -13.80 -10.42 24.06
C GLU A 389 -13.95 -11.35 22.86
N GLY A 390 -13.87 -12.66 23.03
CA GLY A 390 -14.02 -13.60 21.94
C GLY A 390 -13.34 -14.96 22.21
N PRO A 391 -13.58 -15.95 21.35
CA PRO A 391 -13.21 -17.36 21.57
C PRO A 391 -11.72 -17.68 21.38
N GLY A 392 -10.84 -16.69 21.22
CA GLY A 392 -9.41 -16.91 20.95
C GLY A 392 -8.58 -15.62 21.00
N ARG A 393 -7.37 -15.66 20.45
CA ARG A 393 -6.49 -14.50 20.32
C ARG A 393 -6.79 -13.71 19.04
N PHE A 394 -6.62 -12.39 19.13
CA PHE A 394 -6.54 -11.45 18.02
C PHE A 394 -5.10 -10.94 17.88
N LEU A 395 -4.60 -10.84 16.64
CA LEU A 395 -3.31 -10.24 16.30
C LEU A 395 -3.50 -9.22 15.18
N ALA A 396 -2.93 -8.01 15.32
CA ALA A 396 -2.67 -7.13 14.19
C ALA A 396 -1.16 -7.19 13.87
N TRP A 397 -0.82 -7.43 12.61
CA TRP A 397 0.56 -7.64 12.19
C TRP A 397 0.80 -7.11 10.78
N GLN A 398 2.07 -6.90 10.46
CA GLN A 398 2.52 -6.68 9.09
C GLN A 398 3.53 -7.76 8.72
N SER A 399 3.70 -7.99 7.43
CA SER A 399 4.85 -8.69 6.89
C SER A 399 5.39 -7.96 5.67
N ASP A 400 6.68 -8.13 5.46
CA ASP A 400 7.37 -7.88 4.22
C ASP A 400 8.16 -9.15 3.84
N SER A 401 8.60 -9.25 2.60
CA SER A 401 9.32 -10.43 2.10
C SER A 401 10.80 -10.50 2.52
N ILE A 402 11.26 -9.56 3.35
CA ILE A 402 12.66 -9.35 3.73
C ILE A 402 12.89 -9.83 5.17
N ASP A 403 12.14 -9.24 6.11
CA ASP A 403 12.18 -9.52 7.55
C ASP A 403 11.08 -10.51 7.98
N GLY A 404 10.08 -10.76 7.12
CA GLY A 404 8.93 -11.59 7.40
C GLY A 404 7.86 -10.86 8.23
N ALA A 405 7.05 -11.62 8.95
CA ALA A 405 5.98 -11.14 9.79
C ALA A 405 6.51 -10.50 11.10
N ARG A 406 5.88 -9.39 11.48
CA ARG A 406 6.05 -8.66 12.74
C ARG A 406 4.67 -8.39 13.35
N VAL A 407 4.46 -8.86 14.57
CA VAL A 407 3.28 -8.50 15.37
C VAL A 407 3.37 -7.03 15.79
N LEU A 408 2.29 -6.29 15.58
CA LEU A 408 2.14 -4.88 15.97
C LEU A 408 1.23 -4.73 17.19
N LEU A 409 0.22 -5.59 17.32
CA LEU A 409 -0.67 -5.70 18.48
C LEU A 409 -0.97 -7.19 18.75
N ASP A 410 -0.89 -7.65 20.00
CA ASP A 410 -1.31 -8.99 20.44
C ASP A 410 -2.33 -8.88 21.59
N SER A 411 -3.50 -9.49 21.42
CA SER A 411 -4.52 -9.60 22.48
C SER A 411 -4.04 -10.23 23.79
N GLY A 412 -2.99 -11.07 23.74
CA GLY A 412 -2.42 -11.76 24.89
C GLY A 412 -1.00 -11.31 25.25
N ASP A 413 -0.50 -10.21 24.69
CA ASP A 413 0.70 -9.51 25.17
C ASP A 413 0.50 -7.99 25.00
N PRO A 414 0.43 -7.19 26.08
CA PRO A 414 0.23 -5.75 25.98
C PRO A 414 1.50 -4.96 25.58
N VAL A 415 2.65 -5.62 25.37
CA VAL A 415 3.91 -4.95 25.02
C VAL A 415 3.94 -4.40 23.57
N PRO A 416 3.48 -5.12 22.53
CA PRO A 416 3.37 -4.57 21.18
C PRO A 416 2.30 -3.47 21.11
N VAL A 417 2.74 -2.29 20.70
CA VAL A 417 1.89 -1.12 20.42
C VAL A 417 2.29 -0.48 19.09
N ILE A 418 1.34 0.19 18.45
CA ILE A 418 1.60 1.04 17.29
C ILE A 418 1.86 2.47 17.80
N THR A 419 2.94 3.11 17.37
CA THR A 419 3.23 4.51 17.71
C THR A 419 3.42 5.32 16.43
N SER A 420 2.44 6.17 16.14
CA SER A 420 2.44 7.11 15.01
C SER A 420 2.88 8.47 15.54
N VAL A 421 4.10 8.90 15.20
CA VAL A 421 4.67 10.20 15.62
C VAL A 421 4.39 11.34 14.62
N GLU A 422 3.75 10.99 13.51
CA GLU A 422 3.46 11.85 12.36
C GLU A 422 2.21 11.31 11.66
N ARG A 423 1.70 12.02 10.64
CA ARG A 423 0.51 11.62 9.88
C ARG A 423 0.75 10.25 9.25
N THR A 424 0.07 9.22 9.73
CA THR A 424 0.27 7.83 9.29
C THR A 424 -1.02 7.27 8.73
N HIS A 425 -0.93 6.54 7.62
CA HIS A 425 -1.96 5.63 7.13
C HIS A 425 -1.32 4.24 7.11
N MET A 426 -1.91 3.19 7.70
CA MET A 426 -1.23 1.90 7.76
C MET A 426 -2.18 0.70 7.76
N HIS A 427 -2.13 -0.10 6.70
CA HIS A 427 -2.84 -1.38 6.66
C HIS A 427 -2.05 -2.50 7.33
N THR A 428 -2.78 -3.41 7.96
CA THR A 428 -2.25 -4.54 8.74
C THR A 428 -3.05 -5.80 8.44
N ALA A 429 -2.40 -6.95 8.37
CA ALA A 429 -3.11 -8.21 8.45
C ALA A 429 -3.71 -8.36 9.87
N MET A 430 -4.95 -8.82 9.96
CA MET A 430 -5.67 -9.01 11.22
C MET A 430 -6.11 -10.46 11.35
N SER A 431 -5.49 -11.20 12.28
CA SER A 431 -5.68 -12.65 12.44
C SER A 431 -6.41 -13.03 13.73
N PHE A 432 -7.24 -14.06 13.64
CA PHE A 432 -8.00 -14.66 14.74
C PHE A 432 -7.69 -16.16 14.85
N THR A 433 -7.48 -16.67 16.07
CA THR A 433 -7.10 -18.09 16.29
C THR A 433 -8.29 -19.05 16.38
N ALA A 434 -9.53 -18.56 16.37
CA ALA A 434 -10.74 -19.37 16.44
C ALA A 434 -11.89 -18.68 15.69
N PRO A 435 -12.89 -19.41 15.19
CA PRO A 435 -14.11 -18.83 14.64
C PRO A 435 -15.08 -18.43 15.76
N GLY A 436 -15.92 -17.43 15.50
CA GLY A 436 -16.92 -16.91 16.43
C GLY A 436 -16.97 -15.39 16.41
N LEU A 437 -17.74 -14.79 17.32
CA LEU A 437 -17.84 -13.34 17.41
C LEU A 437 -16.78 -12.81 18.38
N TYR A 438 -15.97 -11.88 17.89
CA TYR A 438 -15.06 -11.09 18.70
C TYR A 438 -15.59 -9.67 18.84
N TYR A 439 -15.23 -9.01 19.94
CA TYR A 439 -15.23 -7.57 20.09
C TYR A 439 -13.81 -7.15 20.47
N VAL A 440 -13.20 -6.27 19.68
CA VAL A 440 -11.85 -5.75 19.90
C VAL A 440 -11.97 -4.25 20.13
N ASP A 441 -11.46 -3.77 21.26
CA ASP A 441 -11.41 -2.36 21.61
C ASP A 441 -9.96 -1.86 21.56
N PHE A 442 -9.72 -0.79 20.81
CA PHE A 442 -8.42 -0.13 20.68
C PHE A 442 -8.41 1.16 21.48
N ASN A 443 -7.37 1.36 22.29
CA ASN A 443 -7.10 2.60 22.99
C ASN A 443 -6.06 3.41 22.20
N ASN A 444 -6.37 4.67 21.90
CA ASN A 444 -5.46 5.63 21.28
C ASN A 444 -5.14 6.72 22.30
N ARG A 445 -3.88 6.81 22.72
CA ARG A 445 -3.41 7.80 23.71
C ARG A 445 -2.43 8.78 23.09
N THR A 446 -2.51 10.05 23.51
CA THR A 446 -1.51 11.07 23.18
C THR A 446 -1.06 11.87 24.40
N THR A 447 0.02 12.63 24.25
CA THR A 447 0.47 13.66 25.20
C THR A 447 0.70 14.96 24.43
N PHE A 448 -0.06 15.99 24.79
CA PHE A 448 -0.02 17.32 24.20
C PHE A 448 1.25 18.09 24.60
N THR A 449 1.60 19.13 23.84
CA THR A 449 2.77 20.00 24.10
C THR A 449 2.66 20.81 25.40
N ASN A 450 1.45 20.98 25.95
CA ASN A 450 1.22 21.53 27.28
C ASN A 450 1.53 20.53 28.43
N GLY A 451 1.83 19.27 28.12
CA GLY A 451 2.11 18.19 29.07
C GLY A 451 0.87 17.38 29.50
N GLU A 452 -0.32 17.73 29.03
CA GLU A 452 -1.57 16.99 29.28
C GLU A 452 -1.62 15.70 28.45
N SER A 453 -2.28 14.66 28.97
CA SER A 453 -2.55 13.42 28.22
C SER A 453 -4.04 13.23 28.03
N ASP A 454 -4.41 12.75 26.85
CA ASP A 454 -5.79 12.44 26.48
C ASP A 454 -5.85 11.08 25.76
N TYR A 455 -7.03 10.46 25.75
CA TYR A 455 -7.24 9.12 25.18
C TYR A 455 -8.63 8.96 24.56
N ALA A 456 -8.70 8.19 23.47
CA ALA A 456 -9.96 7.82 22.83
C ALA A 456 -9.97 6.33 22.48
N TYR A 457 -11.14 5.71 22.67
CA TYR A 457 -11.38 4.32 22.34
C TYR A 457 -12.09 4.19 20.99
N THR A 458 -11.77 3.14 20.25
CA THR A 458 -12.56 2.71 19.10
C THR A 458 -12.54 1.20 19.03
N GLY A 459 -13.72 0.60 18.89
CA GLY A 459 -13.89 -0.84 18.92
C GLY A 459 -14.88 -1.32 17.87
N ALA A 460 -14.66 -2.55 17.41
CA ALA A 460 -15.45 -3.22 16.38
C ALA A 460 -15.73 -4.66 16.78
N TYR A 461 -16.86 -5.17 16.31
CA TYR A 461 -17.11 -6.60 16.29
C TYR A 461 -16.46 -7.22 15.05
N PHE A 462 -15.86 -8.39 15.19
CA PHE A 462 -15.38 -9.20 14.07
C PHE A 462 -16.15 -10.51 14.04
N ALA A 463 -16.92 -10.74 12.99
CA ALA A 463 -17.69 -11.95 12.77
C ALA A 463 -16.83 -12.97 12.03
N VAL A 464 -16.17 -13.85 12.78
CA VAL A 464 -15.15 -14.78 12.26
C VAL A 464 -15.78 -16.11 11.86
N GLY A 465 -15.62 -16.46 10.59
CA GLY A 465 -16.15 -17.64 9.94
C GLY A 465 -17.60 -17.49 9.46
N ASP A 466 -17.93 -18.18 8.37
CA ASP A 466 -19.18 -18.01 7.62
C ASP A 466 -20.45 -18.28 8.46
N THR A 467 -20.36 -19.19 9.43
CA THR A 467 -21.45 -19.45 10.38
C THR A 467 -21.75 -18.24 11.27
N THR A 468 -20.71 -17.54 11.75
CA THR A 468 -20.86 -16.33 12.56
C THR A 468 -21.38 -15.19 11.71
N ILE A 469 -20.86 -15.00 10.50
CA ILE A 469 -21.33 -14.00 9.55
C ILE A 469 -22.82 -14.22 9.26
N SER A 470 -23.23 -15.45 8.96
CA SER A 470 -24.63 -15.80 8.70
C SER A 470 -25.57 -15.53 9.89
N SER A 471 -25.06 -15.57 11.12
CA SER A 471 -25.82 -15.32 12.35
C SER A 471 -25.94 -13.83 12.68
N VAL A 472 -24.87 -13.05 12.48
CA VAL A 472 -24.79 -11.63 12.92
C VAL A 472 -25.06 -10.64 11.78
N CYS A 473 -24.67 -11.02 10.56
CA CYS A 473 -24.79 -10.22 9.33
C CYS A 473 -25.35 -11.09 8.18
N PRO A 474 -26.59 -11.62 8.29
CA PRO A 474 -27.17 -12.55 7.30
C PRO A 474 -27.21 -11.98 5.87
N GLN A 475 -27.24 -10.66 5.70
CA GLN A 475 -27.16 -9.97 4.41
C GLN A 475 -25.76 -10.01 3.75
N LEU A 476 -24.72 -10.36 4.52
CA LEU A 476 -23.36 -10.62 4.03
C LEU A 476 -22.99 -12.11 4.10
N ALA A 477 -23.96 -12.99 4.40
CA ALA A 477 -23.72 -14.42 4.40
C ALA A 477 -23.27 -14.86 2.99
N PRO A 478 -22.19 -15.64 2.86
CA PRO A 478 -21.78 -16.15 1.56
C PRO A 478 -22.92 -16.99 0.98
N THR A 479 -23.42 -16.58 -0.17
CA THR A 479 -24.45 -17.33 -0.88
C THR A 479 -23.87 -18.68 -1.26
N THR A 480 -24.43 -19.76 -0.69
CA THR A 480 -24.29 -21.08 -1.27
C THR A 480 -24.88 -21.05 -2.67
N THR A 481 -24.01 -20.86 -3.65
CA THR A 481 -24.27 -21.30 -5.02
C THR A 481 -24.48 -22.80 -4.95
N THR A 482 -25.74 -23.21 -4.85
CA THR A 482 -26.16 -24.57 -5.17
C THR A 482 -25.49 -24.90 -6.51
N PRO A 483 -24.71 -26.00 -6.61
CA PRO A 483 -24.21 -26.42 -7.90
C PRO A 483 -25.41 -26.51 -8.84
N VAL A 484 -25.38 -25.78 -9.95
CA VAL A 484 -26.37 -25.97 -10.99
C VAL A 484 -26.14 -27.38 -11.49
N THR A 485 -26.97 -28.32 -11.03
CA THR A 485 -26.97 -29.70 -11.51
C THR A 485 -27.36 -29.66 -12.97
N THR A 486 -26.35 -29.52 -13.84
CA THR A 486 -26.47 -29.72 -15.26
C THR A 486 -26.73 -31.21 -15.47
N THR A 487 -28.01 -31.57 -15.54
CA THR A 487 -28.46 -32.91 -15.92
C THR A 487 -27.72 -33.32 -17.19
N PRO A 488 -26.98 -34.45 -17.20
CA PRO A 488 -26.25 -34.87 -18.39
C PRO A 488 -27.21 -35.20 -19.54
N GLY A 489 -27.35 -34.27 -20.47
CA GLY A 489 -28.07 -34.47 -21.73
C GLY A 489 -27.20 -35.26 -22.71
N THR A 490 -27.57 -36.52 -22.92
CA THR A 490 -27.27 -37.41 -24.07
C THR A 490 -26.05 -37.07 -24.95
N THR A 491 -25.04 -37.95 -24.86
CA THR A 491 -23.93 -38.19 -25.81
C THR A 491 -24.01 -37.61 -27.23
N ALA A 492 -22.98 -36.84 -27.59
CA ALA A 492 -22.42 -36.82 -28.95
C ALA A 492 -21.06 -37.59 -28.93
N PRO A 493 -20.62 -38.22 -30.03
CA PRO A 493 -19.50 -39.15 -30.01
C PRO A 493 -18.12 -38.48 -29.91
N GLU A 494 -17.22 -39.18 -29.21
CA GLU A 494 -15.82 -38.79 -28.94
C GLU A 494 -14.91 -39.00 -30.16
N PRO A 495 -13.96 -38.09 -30.47
CA PRO A 495 -12.90 -38.32 -31.45
C PRO A 495 -11.75 -39.14 -30.84
N THR A 496 -11.34 -40.20 -31.53
CA THR A 496 -10.31 -41.16 -31.10
C THR A 496 -8.94 -40.50 -30.86
N PRO A 497 -8.20 -40.84 -29.77
CA PRO A 497 -6.87 -40.30 -29.51
C PRO A 497 -5.77 -41.04 -30.29
N GLU A 498 -4.80 -40.30 -30.84
CA GLU A 498 -3.59 -40.87 -31.45
C GLU A 498 -2.35 -40.60 -30.56
N LYS A 499 -1.51 -41.63 -30.34
CA LYS A 499 -0.29 -41.56 -29.51
C LYS A 499 0.90 -41.00 -30.30
N PRO A 500 1.89 -40.39 -29.62
CA PRO A 500 2.99 -39.70 -30.29
C PRO A 500 4.11 -40.65 -30.74
N ALA A 501 4.80 -40.25 -31.80
CA ALA A 501 6.10 -40.81 -32.19
C ALA A 501 7.06 -39.66 -32.53
N GLY A 502 8.17 -39.58 -31.79
CA GLY A 502 9.33 -38.80 -32.20
C GLY A 502 10.42 -39.73 -32.73
N SER A 503 11.04 -39.39 -33.85
CA SER A 503 12.46 -39.69 -34.07
C SER A 503 13.06 -38.81 -35.17
N SER A 504 14.35 -38.58 -35.00
CA SER A 504 15.27 -37.63 -35.63
C SER A 504 15.60 -37.86 -37.12
N LEU A 505 16.34 -36.88 -37.68
CA LEU A 505 17.09 -36.89 -38.96
C LEU A 505 16.20 -36.62 -40.20
N GLY A 506 16.48 -35.67 -41.10
CA GLY A 506 17.57 -34.68 -41.17
C GLY A 506 18.29 -34.70 -42.52
N SER A 507 17.85 -33.86 -43.47
CA SER A 507 18.63 -33.48 -44.67
C SER A 507 17.92 -32.40 -45.51
N ASN A 508 18.70 -31.46 -46.07
CA ASN A 508 18.24 -30.43 -47.01
C ASN A 508 17.94 -31.02 -48.41
N LEU A 509 16.92 -30.51 -49.12
CA LEU A 509 17.07 -30.01 -50.49
C LEU A 509 15.85 -29.18 -50.98
N LEU A 510 16.04 -28.45 -52.09
CA LEU A 510 15.16 -27.43 -52.67
C LEU A 510 14.10 -27.97 -53.66
N GLN A 511 13.00 -27.21 -53.80
CA GLN A 511 12.16 -26.97 -55.01
C GLN A 511 11.46 -28.18 -55.70
N TYR A 512 10.21 -28.11 -56.20
CA TYR A 512 9.67 -27.13 -57.17
C TYR A 512 8.11 -27.08 -57.18
N LEU A 513 7.55 -25.99 -57.73
CA LEU A 513 6.12 -25.76 -58.01
C LEU A 513 5.67 -26.32 -59.38
N PRO A 514 4.34 -26.46 -59.64
CA PRO A 514 3.78 -26.45 -60.99
C PRO A 514 3.16 -25.09 -61.40
N SER A 515 3.29 -24.77 -62.70
CA SER A 515 2.80 -23.57 -63.42
C SER A 515 1.26 -23.60 -63.67
N PHE A 516 0.51 -22.57 -64.10
CA PHE A 516 0.63 -21.56 -65.19
C PHE A 516 -0.22 -20.30 -64.84
N VAL A 517 -0.09 -19.10 -65.44
CA VAL A 517 -0.55 -18.68 -66.79
C VAL A 517 0.14 -17.35 -67.23
N PHE A 518 0.23 -17.12 -68.55
CA PHE A 518 0.83 -15.95 -69.25
C PHE A 518 0.09 -14.59 -69.04
N GLY A 519 0.69 -13.42 -69.30
CA GLY A 519 2.09 -13.12 -69.73
C GLY A 519 2.33 -11.66 -70.19
N ILE A 520 3.59 -11.35 -70.55
CA ILE A 520 4.15 -10.34 -71.53
C ILE A 520 3.46 -8.94 -71.60
N VAL A 521 4.08 -7.74 -71.48
CA VAL A 521 5.37 -7.14 -71.94
C VAL A 521 5.71 -5.94 -70.99
N GLY A 522 6.94 -5.43 -70.77
CA GLY A 522 8.28 -5.90 -71.18
C GLY A 522 9.28 -4.84 -71.73
N LEU A 523 9.51 -3.66 -71.10
CA LEU A 523 10.60 -2.73 -71.48
C LEU A 523 11.27 -2.04 -70.27
N ALA A 524 12.59 -1.81 -70.34
CA ALA A 524 13.36 -1.03 -69.38
C ALA A 524 13.73 0.36 -69.94
N THR A 525 13.89 1.38 -69.10
CA THR A 525 15.07 2.28 -69.13
C THR A 525 15.19 3.06 -67.80
N LEU A 526 16.44 3.33 -67.40
CA LEU A 526 16.87 4.27 -66.36
C LEU A 526 16.66 5.74 -66.81
N ILE A 527 16.36 6.69 -65.90
CA ILE A 527 17.00 8.04 -65.82
C ILE A 527 16.38 8.97 -64.74
N TYR A 528 17.28 9.73 -64.14
CA TYR A 528 17.20 10.90 -63.24
C TYR A 528 16.01 11.90 -63.36
N ALA A 529 15.67 12.44 -62.17
CA ALA A 529 15.50 13.88 -61.85
C ALA A 529 14.18 14.67 -62.06
N LEU A 530 13.80 15.30 -60.93
CA LEU A 530 13.35 16.70 -60.75
C LEU A 530 11.88 17.14 -60.95
N PHE A 531 11.48 18.02 -60.02
CA PHE A 531 10.31 18.94 -60.00
C PHE A 531 8.87 18.39 -59.98
N GLY A 532 8.35 18.23 -58.76
CA GLY A 532 7.45 19.25 -58.18
C GLY A 532 6.00 19.37 -58.68
N LYS A 533 5.06 18.97 -57.80
CA LYS A 533 4.09 19.89 -57.20
C LYS A 533 3.58 19.36 -55.86
#